data_AF-A0A1Q8Q9D2-F1
#
_entry.id   AF-A0A1Q8Q9D2-F1
#
_cell.length_a   1.000
_cell.length_b   1.000
_cell.length_c   1.000
_cell.angle_alpha   90.00
_cell.angle_beta   90.00
_cell.angle_gamma   90.00
#
_symmetry.space_group_name_H-M   'P 1'
#
loop_
_entity.id
_entity.type
_entity.pdbx_description
1 polymer ?
#
loop_
_entity_poly.entity_id
_entity_poly.type
_entity_poly.pdbx_seq_one_letter_code
_entity_poly.pdbx_strand_id
1 'polypeptide(L)'
;MEKQYFNLMQFLEGYVRNYRRMNLSQLHNRSMFTKREIDYFANLGEMLGFSAFVEDSKFDKIKGRSRPMDLSWWKWDARIDDEHFLFLALHLERENAWNKDEDTIEKLFSQTDKEYIPHNVIGIQYIESAERIHYLNELVLQKNIVQKSNCLMIYRYYDAEFDLERVCAYSFNPKGLKEVRSAICKQDDSGYWYMCFNEEYIPFQNNEIVTNGVKG
;
A
#
# COMPACT_ATOMS: atom_id res chain seq x y z
N MET A 1 26.29 2.21 3.40
CA MET A 1 25.54 0.94 3.40
C MET A 1 24.71 0.89 2.13
N GLU A 2 24.66 -0.27 1.48
CA GLU A 2 23.87 -0.46 0.26
C GLU A 2 22.36 -0.52 0.63
N LYS A 3 21.48 -0.07 -0.28
CA LYS A 3 20.04 -0.09 -0.02
C LYS A 3 19.53 -1.53 0.02
N GLN A 4 18.77 -1.85 1.05
CA GLN A 4 18.05 -3.11 1.17
C GLN A 4 16.68 -3.01 0.47
N TYR A 5 16.60 -3.54 -0.75
CA TYR A 5 15.37 -3.53 -1.53
C TYR A 5 14.54 -4.80 -1.32
N PHE A 6 13.24 -4.62 -1.06
CA PHE A 6 12.28 -5.72 -0.89
C PHE A 6 11.57 -6.06 -2.19
N ASN A 7 11.07 -7.29 -2.28
CA ASN A 7 10.08 -7.68 -3.27
C ASN A 7 8.68 -7.21 -2.82
N LEU A 8 8.34 -5.95 -3.09
CA LEU A 8 7.09 -5.36 -2.60
C LEU A 8 5.84 -6.03 -3.20
N MET A 9 5.91 -6.66 -4.37
CA MET A 9 4.78 -7.44 -4.88
C MET A 9 4.48 -8.68 -4.03
N GLN A 10 5.48 -9.26 -3.37
CA GLN A 10 5.23 -10.32 -2.39
C GLN A 10 4.49 -9.79 -1.15
N PHE A 11 4.73 -8.53 -0.77
CA PHE A 11 3.99 -7.90 0.33
C PHE A 11 2.54 -7.62 -0.07
N LEU A 12 2.31 -7.20 -1.32
CA LEU A 12 0.97 -7.09 -1.91
C LEU A 12 0.23 -8.45 -1.87
N GLU A 13 0.87 -9.54 -2.26
CA GLU A 13 0.29 -10.88 -2.19
C GLU A 13 -0.16 -11.24 -0.78
N GLY A 14 0.70 -11.02 0.20
CA GLY A 14 0.34 -11.20 1.60
C GLY A 14 -0.86 -10.33 1.99
N TYR A 15 -0.84 -9.05 1.61
CA TYR A 15 -1.89 -8.09 1.94
C TYR A 15 -3.26 -8.51 1.38
N VAL A 16 -3.32 -8.85 0.10
CA VAL A 16 -4.53 -9.33 -0.58
C VAL A 16 -5.03 -10.62 0.07
N ARG A 17 -4.16 -11.63 0.22
CA ARG A 17 -4.55 -12.96 0.74
C ARG A 17 -4.98 -12.93 2.21
N ASN A 18 -4.44 -12.01 3.01
CA ASN A 18 -4.76 -11.90 4.43
C ASN A 18 -5.82 -10.84 4.73
N TYR A 19 -6.34 -10.11 3.74
CA TYR A 19 -7.30 -9.02 3.99
C TYR A 19 -8.52 -9.49 4.79
N ARG A 20 -9.05 -10.68 4.48
CA ARG A 20 -10.16 -11.29 5.22
C ARG A 20 -9.87 -11.53 6.70
N ARG A 21 -8.60 -11.80 7.05
CA ARG A 21 -8.14 -12.03 8.43
C ARG A 21 -8.03 -10.76 9.25
N MET A 22 -8.06 -9.58 8.60
CA MET A 22 -8.16 -8.30 9.30
C MET A 22 -9.53 -8.10 9.98
N ASN A 23 -10.50 -8.96 9.66
CA ASN A 23 -11.82 -9.03 10.30
C ASN A 23 -12.61 -7.72 10.22
N LEU A 24 -12.45 -7.01 9.09
CA LEU A 24 -13.16 -5.77 8.78
C LEU A 24 -14.53 -6.09 8.20
N SER A 25 -15.55 -5.34 8.61
CA SER A 25 -16.95 -5.50 8.19
C SER A 25 -17.60 -4.15 7.97
N GLN A 26 -18.82 -4.12 7.43
CA GLN A 26 -19.60 -2.88 7.24
C GLN A 26 -19.85 -2.06 8.53
N LEU A 27 -19.74 -2.70 9.70
CA LEU A 27 -19.91 -2.03 11.00
C LEU A 27 -18.68 -1.22 11.41
N HIS A 28 -17.55 -1.40 10.72
CA HIS A 28 -16.31 -0.69 11.00
C HIS A 28 -16.26 0.61 10.19
N ASN A 29 -15.80 1.68 10.84
CA ASN A 29 -15.57 2.97 10.20
C ASN A 29 -14.20 2.99 9.49
N ARG A 30 -13.97 4.00 8.64
CA ARG A 30 -12.75 4.14 7.85
C ARG A 30 -11.46 4.15 8.69
N SER A 31 -11.48 4.72 9.89
CA SER A 31 -10.28 4.74 10.75
C SER A 31 -9.90 3.35 11.25
N MET A 32 -10.87 2.47 11.48
CA MET A 32 -10.61 1.06 11.81
C MET A 32 -10.01 0.30 10.62
N PHE A 33 -10.41 0.59 9.38
CA PHE A 33 -9.75 0.05 8.18
C PHE A 33 -8.29 0.48 8.11
N THR A 34 -8.04 1.79 8.19
CA THR A 34 -6.67 2.35 8.18
C THR A 34 -5.80 1.70 9.26
N LYS A 35 -6.32 1.62 10.48
CA LYS A 35 -5.58 1.03 11.60
C LYS A 35 -5.23 -0.43 11.33
N ARG A 36 -6.19 -1.26 10.89
CA ARG A 36 -5.94 -2.69 10.61
C ARG A 36 -4.96 -2.89 9.45
N GLU A 37 -5.02 -2.05 8.43
CA GLU A 37 -4.10 -2.07 7.30
C GLU A 37 -2.67 -1.69 7.76
N ILE A 38 -2.53 -0.64 8.57
CA ILE A 38 -1.24 -0.24 9.16
C ILE A 38 -0.71 -1.34 10.10
N ASP A 39 -1.54 -1.88 10.99
CA ASP A 39 -1.19 -2.95 11.92
C ASP A 39 -0.69 -4.19 11.17
N TYR A 40 -1.31 -4.54 10.04
CA TYR A 40 -0.85 -5.65 9.19
C TYR A 40 0.59 -5.44 8.72
N PHE A 41 0.92 -4.26 8.19
CA PHE A 41 2.28 -3.97 7.74
C PHE A 41 3.24 -3.80 8.92
N ALA A 42 2.83 -3.22 10.04
CA ALA A 42 3.67 -3.14 11.24
C ALA A 42 4.11 -4.53 11.72
N ASN A 43 3.15 -5.46 11.86
CA ASN A 43 3.41 -6.85 12.24
C ASN A 43 4.34 -7.56 11.22
N LEU A 44 4.14 -7.32 9.91
CA LEU A 44 5.03 -7.86 8.89
C LEU A 44 6.47 -7.36 9.05
N GLY A 45 6.65 -6.07 9.33
CA GLY A 45 7.97 -5.48 9.57
C GLY A 45 8.68 -6.10 10.77
N GLU A 46 7.97 -6.28 11.88
CA GLU A 46 8.48 -6.92 13.09
C GLU A 46 8.87 -8.38 12.85
N MET A 47 8.02 -9.14 12.14
CA MET A 47 8.32 -10.53 11.76
C MET A 47 9.56 -10.65 10.87
N LEU A 48 9.88 -9.61 10.09
CA LEU A 48 11.09 -9.53 9.26
C LEU A 48 12.30 -8.97 10.01
N GLY A 49 12.17 -8.65 11.30
CA GLY A 49 13.25 -8.20 12.17
C GLY A 49 13.56 -6.70 12.08
N PHE A 50 12.55 -5.88 11.77
CA PHE A 50 12.62 -4.42 11.84
C PHE A 50 11.86 -3.89 13.06
N SER A 51 12.26 -2.71 13.55
CA SER A 51 11.46 -1.95 14.52
C SER A 51 10.40 -1.16 13.75
N ALA A 52 9.12 -1.45 13.99
CA ALA A 52 8.01 -0.76 13.35
C ALA A 52 7.46 0.36 14.25
N PHE A 53 7.22 1.54 13.67
CA PHE A 53 6.65 2.69 14.38
C PHE A 53 5.46 3.24 13.62
N VAL A 54 4.33 3.35 14.31
CA VAL A 54 3.10 3.99 13.81
C VAL A 54 3.12 5.46 14.22
N GLU A 55 2.82 6.37 13.29
CA GLU A 55 2.86 7.83 13.50
C GLU A 55 4.26 8.40 13.86
N ASP A 56 5.32 7.84 13.25
CA ASP A 56 6.67 8.40 13.30
C ASP A 56 6.77 9.70 12.48
N SER A 57 7.94 10.32 12.37
CA SER A 57 8.14 11.49 11.52
C SER A 57 9.53 11.58 10.92
N LYS A 58 9.62 12.22 9.75
CA LYS A 58 10.90 12.63 9.13
C LYS A 58 10.85 14.10 8.75
N PHE A 59 12.00 14.77 8.76
CA PHE A 59 12.06 16.19 8.41
C PHE A 59 11.85 16.40 6.90
N ASP A 60 10.90 17.26 6.53
CA ASP A 60 10.68 17.71 5.15
C ASP A 60 11.42 19.04 4.95
N LYS A 61 12.54 18.97 4.22
CA LYS A 61 13.44 20.10 3.98
C LYS A 61 12.77 21.24 3.20
N ILE A 62 11.87 20.90 2.29
CA ILE A 62 11.19 21.89 1.45
C ILE A 62 10.18 22.67 2.29
N LYS A 63 9.46 21.97 3.17
CA LYS A 63 8.45 22.59 4.05
C LYS A 63 9.03 23.14 5.35
N GLY A 64 10.31 22.86 5.66
CA GLY A 64 10.99 23.33 6.86
C GLY A 64 10.37 22.80 8.17
N ARG A 65 9.75 21.61 8.14
CA ARG A 65 9.06 21.03 9.29
C ARG A 65 9.10 19.51 9.29
N SER A 66 8.94 18.90 10.46
CA SER A 66 8.70 17.45 10.56
C SER A 66 7.38 17.09 9.89
N ARG A 67 7.43 16.05 9.06
CA ARG A 67 6.28 15.48 8.38
C ARG A 67 6.02 14.10 9.00
N PRO A 68 4.81 13.85 9.51
CA PRO A 68 4.48 12.55 10.08
C PRO A 68 4.60 11.47 9.00
N MET A 69 4.75 10.23 9.40
CA MET A 69 4.72 9.03 8.57
C MET A 69 3.68 8.10 9.17
N ASP A 70 2.79 7.53 8.37
CA ASP A 70 1.75 6.65 8.93
C ASP A 70 2.37 5.38 9.52
N LEU A 71 3.38 4.84 8.85
CA LEU A 71 4.20 3.73 9.33
C LEU A 71 5.63 3.83 8.82
N SER A 72 6.60 3.59 9.70
CA SER A 72 8.01 3.44 9.36
C SER A 72 8.57 2.13 9.90
N TRP A 73 9.47 1.51 9.14
CA TRP A 73 10.28 0.39 9.60
C TRP A 73 11.74 0.79 9.64
N TRP A 74 12.37 0.64 10.79
CA TRP A 74 13.77 0.98 10.99
C TRP A 74 14.61 -0.27 11.24
N LYS A 75 15.80 -0.30 10.64
CA LYS A 75 16.78 -1.33 10.96
C LYS A 75 17.64 -0.89 12.14
N TRP A 76 17.67 -1.71 13.17
CA TRP A 76 18.58 -1.57 14.30
C TRP A 76 19.37 -2.86 14.52
N ASP A 77 20.61 -2.72 14.97
CA ASP A 77 21.48 -3.83 15.37
C ASP A 77 22.54 -3.32 16.34
N ALA A 78 22.36 -3.58 17.63
CA ALA A 78 23.27 -3.14 18.70
C ALA A 78 24.70 -3.69 18.57
N ARG A 79 24.93 -4.70 17.71
CA ARG A 79 26.28 -5.20 17.41
C ARG A 79 27.04 -4.31 16.44
N ILE A 80 26.33 -3.42 15.75
CA ILE A 80 26.86 -2.46 14.76
C ILE A 80 26.83 -1.05 15.35
N ASP A 81 25.68 -0.64 15.89
CA ASP A 81 25.45 0.65 16.54
C ASP A 81 24.35 0.47 17.59
N ASP A 82 24.69 0.65 18.86
CA ASP A 82 23.77 0.50 20.00
C ASP A 82 23.02 1.79 20.35
N GLU A 83 23.38 2.91 19.72
CA GLU A 83 22.77 4.22 19.98
C GLU A 83 21.79 4.64 18.86
N HIS A 84 22.07 4.27 17.60
CA HIS A 84 21.34 4.79 16.44
C HIS A 84 20.75 3.70 15.54
N PHE A 85 19.63 4.02 14.90
CA PHE A 85 19.11 3.21 13.80
C PHE A 85 20.07 3.26 12.59
N LEU A 86 20.26 2.11 11.96
CA LEU A 86 21.16 1.96 10.83
C LEU A 86 20.59 2.61 9.56
N PHE A 87 19.28 2.46 9.32
CA PHE A 87 18.58 3.06 8.18
C PHE A 87 17.06 2.91 8.28
N LEU A 88 16.34 3.78 7.56
CA LEU A 88 14.90 3.65 7.29
C LEU A 88 14.66 2.61 6.18
N ALA A 89 14.17 1.43 6.55
CA ALA A 89 13.94 0.33 5.63
C ALA A 89 12.67 0.53 4.80
N LEU A 90 11.60 1.03 5.41
CA LEU A 90 10.31 1.21 4.77
C LEU A 90 9.57 2.43 5.32
N HIS A 91 8.91 3.17 4.44
CA HIS A 91 7.95 4.21 4.78
C HIS A 91 6.62 3.91 4.07
N LEU A 92 5.53 3.83 4.83
CA LEU A 92 4.19 3.57 4.31
C LEU A 92 3.25 4.71 4.63
N GLU A 93 2.40 5.03 3.66
CA GLU A 93 1.33 6.02 3.74
C GLU A 93 0.00 5.42 3.33
N ARG A 94 -1.07 5.75 4.07
CA ARG A 94 -2.41 5.26 3.83
C ARG A 94 -3.40 6.43 3.81
N GLU A 95 -3.94 6.75 2.63
CA GLU A 95 -4.91 7.84 2.44
C GLU A 95 -6.29 7.35 1.97
N ASN A 96 -7.36 7.82 2.62
CA ASN A 96 -8.76 7.50 2.32
C ASN A 96 -9.48 8.58 1.50
N ALA A 97 -8.97 9.80 1.50
CA ALA A 97 -9.55 10.93 0.81
C ALA A 97 -8.96 11.02 -0.60
N TRP A 98 -9.80 10.79 -1.61
CA TRP A 98 -9.37 10.79 -3.01
C TRP A 98 -8.71 12.09 -3.46
N ASN A 99 -9.09 13.22 -2.86
CA ASN A 99 -8.55 14.54 -3.17
C ASN A 99 -7.19 14.84 -2.50
N LYS A 100 -6.60 13.87 -1.80
CA LYS A 100 -5.27 13.97 -1.17
C LYS A 100 -4.25 13.01 -1.79
N ASP A 101 -4.56 12.45 -2.95
CA ASP A 101 -3.73 11.50 -3.69
C ASP A 101 -2.31 12.08 -3.97
N GLU A 102 -2.24 13.30 -4.51
CA GLU A 102 -0.99 14.03 -4.77
C GLU A 102 -0.22 14.34 -3.48
N ASP A 103 -0.89 14.88 -2.47
CA ASP A 103 -0.27 15.24 -1.18
C ASP A 103 0.37 14.04 -0.48
N THR A 104 -0.23 12.86 -0.67
CA THR A 104 0.28 11.60 -0.13
C THR A 104 1.54 11.14 -0.88
N ILE A 105 1.58 11.28 -2.21
CA ILE A 105 2.81 11.02 -2.99
C ILE A 105 3.91 12.00 -2.56
N GLU A 106 3.59 13.28 -2.41
CA GLU A 106 4.52 14.29 -1.91
C GLU A 106 5.02 14.00 -0.47
N LYS A 107 4.25 13.26 0.33
CA LYS A 107 4.65 12.81 1.67
C LYS A 107 5.63 11.64 1.59
N LEU A 108 5.30 10.63 0.78
CA LEU A 108 6.17 9.46 0.56
C LEU A 108 7.57 9.87 0.12
N PHE A 109 7.66 10.81 -0.83
CA PHE A 109 8.89 11.24 -1.48
C PHE A 109 9.43 12.59 -1.01
N SER A 110 9.04 13.05 0.19
CA SER A 110 9.53 14.33 0.72
C SER A 110 11.06 14.36 0.82
N GLN A 111 11.68 15.48 0.43
CA GLN A 111 13.12 15.66 0.55
C GLN A 111 13.53 15.73 2.02
N THR A 112 14.49 14.89 2.42
CA THR A 112 14.89 14.71 3.82
C THR A 112 16.40 14.53 3.95
N ASP A 113 16.89 14.23 5.15
CA ASP A 113 18.29 13.88 5.39
C ASP A 113 18.60 12.47 4.89
N LYS A 114 19.87 12.22 4.53
CA LYS A 114 20.28 11.03 3.79
C LYS A 114 19.93 9.74 4.53
N GLU A 115 20.01 9.78 5.85
CA GLU A 115 19.74 8.71 6.81
C GLU A 115 18.24 8.36 6.88
N TYR A 116 17.37 9.32 6.52
CA TYR A 116 15.91 9.20 6.51
C TYR A 116 15.35 8.92 5.11
N ILE A 117 16.21 8.72 4.11
CA ILE A 117 15.75 8.31 2.78
C ILE A 117 15.35 6.83 2.84
N PRO A 118 14.05 6.49 2.71
CA PRO A 118 13.62 5.11 2.84
C PRO A 118 14.15 4.25 1.69
N HIS A 119 14.56 3.03 2.00
CA HIS A 119 14.94 2.06 0.96
C HIS A 119 13.71 1.62 0.14
N ASN A 120 12.56 1.49 0.79
CA ASN A 120 11.31 1.06 0.21
C ASN A 120 10.16 1.99 0.62
N VAL A 121 9.18 2.18 -0.26
CA VAL A 121 7.98 2.95 0.05
C VAL A 121 6.72 2.22 -0.39
N ILE A 122 5.64 2.35 0.38
CA ILE A 122 4.32 1.83 0.04
C ILE A 122 3.29 2.96 0.17
N GLY A 123 2.55 3.24 -0.90
CA GLY A 123 1.39 4.13 -0.85
C GLY A 123 0.11 3.36 -1.06
N ILE A 124 -0.83 3.40 -0.11
CA ILE A 124 -2.17 2.84 -0.26
C ILE A 124 -3.15 4.01 -0.32
N GLN A 125 -3.72 4.25 -1.50
CA GLN A 125 -4.51 5.45 -1.76
C GLN A 125 -5.87 5.10 -2.30
N TYR A 126 -6.92 5.63 -1.66
CA TYR A 126 -8.21 5.73 -2.32
C TYR A 126 -8.13 6.89 -3.32
N ILE A 127 -8.56 6.67 -4.56
CA ILE A 127 -8.53 7.65 -5.65
C ILE A 127 -9.93 7.78 -6.26
N GLU A 128 -10.14 8.82 -7.06
CA GLU A 128 -11.44 9.11 -7.65
C GLU A 128 -11.86 8.03 -8.66
N SER A 129 -10.95 7.65 -9.56
CA SER A 129 -11.24 6.71 -10.64
C SER A 129 -9.97 6.10 -11.25
N ALA A 130 -10.14 5.15 -12.16
CA ALA A 130 -9.04 4.48 -12.85
C ALA A 130 -8.19 5.45 -13.69
N GLU A 131 -8.81 6.46 -14.30
CA GLU A 131 -8.16 7.45 -15.17
C GLU A 131 -7.08 8.23 -14.42
N ARG A 132 -7.25 8.41 -13.11
CA ARG A 132 -6.33 9.15 -12.25
C ARG A 132 -4.97 8.45 -12.08
N ILE A 133 -4.94 7.12 -12.22
CA ILE A 133 -3.75 6.30 -11.97
C ILE A 133 -2.57 6.70 -12.86
N HIS A 134 -2.82 6.99 -14.14
CA HIS A 134 -1.74 7.32 -15.07
C HIS A 134 -0.98 8.57 -14.61
N TYR A 135 -1.70 9.63 -14.26
CA TYR A 135 -1.12 10.87 -13.75
C TYR A 135 -0.32 10.64 -12.46
N LEU A 136 -0.88 9.90 -11.50
CA LEU A 136 -0.22 9.62 -10.21
C LEU A 136 1.06 8.79 -10.40
N ASN A 137 1.05 7.82 -11.32
CA ASN A 137 2.24 7.03 -11.64
C ASN A 137 3.35 7.86 -12.28
N GLU A 138 3.02 8.83 -13.15
CA GLU A 138 4.02 9.77 -13.68
C GLU A 138 4.64 10.62 -12.57
N LEU A 139 3.82 11.10 -11.62
CA LEU A 139 4.32 11.83 -10.45
C LEU A 139 5.26 10.96 -9.59
N VAL A 140 4.89 9.70 -9.34
CA VAL A 140 5.73 8.73 -8.61
C VAL A 140 7.07 8.52 -9.32
N LEU A 141 7.07 8.32 -10.63
CA LEU A 141 8.29 8.16 -11.43
C LEU A 141 9.19 9.39 -11.30
N GLN A 142 8.64 10.60 -11.48
CA GLN A 142 9.39 11.85 -11.38
C GLN A 142 10.06 12.00 -9.99
N LYS A 143 9.31 11.74 -8.92
CA LYS A 143 9.81 11.87 -7.54
C LYS A 143 10.83 10.78 -7.20
N ASN A 144 10.62 9.55 -7.68
CA ASN A 144 11.49 8.42 -7.35
C ASN A 144 12.85 8.45 -8.07
N ILE A 145 13.03 9.29 -9.11
CA ILE A 145 14.36 9.57 -9.70
C ILE A 145 15.35 10.06 -8.63
N VAL A 146 14.85 10.87 -7.69
CA VAL A 146 15.67 11.46 -6.62
C VAL A 146 15.79 10.49 -5.45
N GLN A 147 14.67 9.99 -4.92
CA GLN A 147 14.68 9.14 -3.71
C GLN A 147 15.31 7.76 -3.97
N LYS A 148 15.16 7.23 -5.20
CA LYS A 148 15.67 5.93 -5.65
C LYS A 148 15.25 4.79 -4.71
N SER A 149 13.97 4.71 -4.35
CA SER A 149 13.41 3.63 -3.55
C SER A 149 12.80 2.54 -4.44
N ASN A 150 12.64 1.34 -3.91
CA ASN A 150 11.55 0.48 -4.42
C ASN A 150 10.23 1.07 -3.94
N CYS A 151 9.25 1.14 -4.82
CA CYS A 151 7.94 1.72 -4.53
C CYS A 151 6.85 0.74 -4.91
N LEU A 152 5.83 0.64 -4.06
CA LEU A 152 4.57 -0.03 -4.37
C LEU A 152 3.45 0.97 -4.14
N MET A 153 2.75 1.33 -5.22
CA MET A 153 1.52 2.09 -5.13
C MET A 153 0.34 1.14 -5.26
N ILE A 154 -0.58 1.18 -4.31
CA ILE A 154 -1.83 0.43 -4.30
C ILE A 154 -2.95 1.46 -4.38
N TYR A 155 -3.51 1.61 -5.57
CA TYR A 155 -4.65 2.49 -5.80
C TYR A 155 -5.95 1.71 -5.61
N ARG A 156 -6.90 2.34 -4.93
CA ARG A 156 -8.21 1.79 -4.67
C ARG A 156 -9.28 2.76 -5.13
N TYR A 157 -10.32 2.28 -5.79
CA TYR A 157 -11.44 3.11 -6.19
C TYR A 157 -12.69 2.26 -6.34
N TYR A 158 -13.85 2.87 -6.15
CA TYR A 158 -15.12 2.20 -6.32
C TYR A 158 -15.52 2.14 -7.80
N ASP A 159 -15.85 0.95 -8.26
CA ASP A 159 -16.34 0.67 -9.60
C ASP A 159 -17.85 0.45 -9.54
N ALA A 160 -18.59 1.49 -9.92
CA ALA A 160 -20.05 1.51 -9.83
C ALA A 160 -20.74 0.55 -10.82
N GLU A 161 -20.07 0.18 -11.91
CA GLU A 161 -20.62 -0.77 -12.89
C GLU A 161 -20.68 -2.19 -12.30
N PHE A 162 -19.65 -2.57 -11.54
CA PHE A 162 -19.51 -3.92 -10.98
C PHE A 162 -19.82 -4.01 -9.48
N ASP A 163 -20.22 -2.91 -8.85
CA ASP A 163 -20.57 -2.83 -7.42
C ASP A 163 -19.47 -3.42 -6.53
N LEU A 164 -18.23 -2.98 -6.75
CA LEU A 164 -17.04 -3.46 -6.03
C LEU A 164 -15.95 -2.39 -5.97
N GLU A 165 -14.98 -2.60 -5.08
CA GLU A 165 -13.78 -1.77 -5.04
C GLU A 165 -12.65 -2.43 -5.85
N ARG A 166 -12.09 -1.69 -6.80
CA ARG A 166 -10.91 -2.11 -7.56
C ARG A 166 -9.67 -1.81 -6.76
N VAL A 167 -8.68 -2.70 -6.84
CA VAL A 167 -7.37 -2.56 -6.22
C VAL A 167 -6.31 -2.73 -7.32
N CYS A 168 -5.62 -1.65 -7.69
CA CYS A 168 -4.61 -1.66 -8.75
C CYS A 168 -3.25 -1.35 -8.15
N ALA A 169 -2.33 -2.31 -8.21
CA ALA A 169 -1.01 -2.21 -7.64
C ALA A 169 0.07 -2.03 -8.72
N TYR A 170 0.96 -1.07 -8.53
CA TYR A 170 2.07 -0.74 -9.42
C TYR A 170 3.37 -0.76 -8.63
N SER A 171 4.30 -1.64 -8.99
CA SER A 171 5.63 -1.70 -8.39
C SER A 171 6.65 -1.01 -9.27
N PHE A 172 7.39 -0.09 -8.68
CA PHE A 172 8.49 0.64 -9.31
C PHE A 172 9.81 0.31 -8.61
N ASN A 173 10.88 0.35 -9.38
CA ASN A 173 12.24 0.42 -8.85
C ASN A 173 12.88 1.74 -9.34
N PRO A 174 14.14 2.03 -8.98
CA PRO A 174 14.81 3.25 -9.44
C PRO A 174 14.98 3.37 -10.97
N LYS A 175 14.74 2.31 -11.74
CA LYS A 175 14.79 2.29 -13.21
C LYS A 175 13.41 2.51 -13.85
N GLY A 176 12.33 2.52 -13.08
CA GLY A 176 10.97 2.75 -13.55
C GLY A 176 9.98 1.68 -13.10
N LEU A 177 8.85 1.59 -13.81
CA LEU A 177 7.82 0.58 -13.55
C LEU A 177 8.37 -0.82 -13.82
N LYS A 178 8.12 -1.72 -12.87
CA LYS A 178 8.59 -3.12 -12.91
C LYS A 178 7.43 -4.09 -13.14
N GLU A 179 6.35 -3.92 -12.40
CA GLU A 179 5.26 -4.90 -12.36
C GLU A 179 3.95 -4.21 -12.01
N VAL A 180 2.85 -4.76 -12.53
CA VAL A 180 1.47 -4.31 -12.25
C VAL A 180 0.64 -5.53 -11.91
N ARG A 181 -0.23 -5.40 -10.92
CA ARG A 181 -1.18 -6.46 -10.58
C ARG A 181 -2.49 -5.86 -10.08
N SER A 182 -3.59 -6.53 -10.36
CA SER A 182 -4.92 -6.06 -10.00
C SER A 182 -5.67 -7.09 -9.17
N ALA A 183 -6.46 -6.58 -8.23
CA ALA A 183 -7.33 -7.32 -7.35
C ALA A 183 -8.66 -6.57 -7.22
N ILE A 184 -9.62 -7.22 -6.57
CA ILE A 184 -10.86 -6.60 -6.10
C ILE A 184 -10.92 -6.65 -4.58
N CYS A 185 -11.70 -5.76 -4.00
CA CYS A 185 -12.07 -5.74 -2.60
C CYS A 185 -13.60 -5.71 -2.51
N LYS A 186 -14.19 -6.69 -1.84
CA LYS A 186 -15.64 -6.84 -1.72
C LYS A 186 -16.02 -7.46 -0.37
N GLN A 187 -17.28 -7.30 0.02
CA GLN A 187 -17.85 -8.03 1.16
C GLN A 187 -18.24 -9.46 0.75
N ASP A 188 -18.00 -10.40 1.66
CA ASP A 188 -18.56 -11.75 1.60
C ASP A 188 -20.02 -11.77 2.10
N ASP A 189 -20.69 -12.92 1.97
CA ASP A 189 -22.08 -13.11 2.41
C ASP A 189 -22.28 -12.91 3.91
N SER A 190 -21.18 -12.94 4.70
CA SER A 190 -21.19 -12.66 6.14
C SER A 190 -20.94 -11.18 6.46
N GLY A 191 -20.82 -10.31 5.45
CA GLY A 191 -20.61 -8.87 5.59
C GLY A 191 -19.16 -8.47 5.92
N TYR A 192 -18.20 -9.38 5.75
CA TYR A 192 -16.78 -9.12 5.98
C TYR A 192 -16.05 -8.85 4.67
N TRP A 193 -15.11 -7.91 4.72
CA TRP A 193 -14.32 -7.56 3.57
C TRP A 193 -13.23 -8.60 3.29
N TYR A 194 -13.05 -8.93 2.02
CA TYR A 194 -11.95 -9.72 1.51
C TYR A 194 -11.40 -9.07 0.25
N MET A 195 -10.17 -9.46 -0.08
CA MET A 195 -9.58 -9.18 -1.38
C MET A 195 -9.22 -10.49 -2.08
N CYS A 196 -9.27 -10.48 -3.40
CA CYS A 196 -8.72 -11.55 -4.23
C CYS A 196 -8.18 -10.97 -5.53
N PHE A 197 -7.19 -11.62 -6.12
CA PHE A 197 -6.65 -11.16 -7.39
C PHE A 197 -7.66 -11.31 -8.52
N ASN A 198 -7.56 -10.49 -9.57
CA ASN A 198 -8.50 -10.53 -10.69
C ASN A 198 -8.53 -11.92 -11.35
N GLU A 199 -7.39 -12.58 -11.48
CA GLU A 199 -7.28 -13.94 -12.01
C GLU A 199 -7.93 -15.01 -11.12
N GLU A 200 -8.10 -14.73 -9.83
CA GLU A 200 -8.81 -15.58 -8.86
C GLU A 200 -10.30 -15.20 -8.78
N TYR A 201 -10.63 -13.96 -9.18
CA TYR A 201 -11.99 -13.44 -9.27
C TYR A 201 -12.64 -13.89 -10.58
N ILE A 202 -12.80 -15.20 -10.73
CA ILE A 202 -13.71 -15.74 -11.73
C ILE A 202 -15.11 -15.51 -11.16
N PRO A 203 -15.95 -14.74 -11.84
CA PRO A 203 -17.28 -14.46 -11.33
C PRO A 203 -18.04 -15.77 -11.14
N PHE A 204 -18.98 -15.77 -10.21
CA PHE A 204 -20.11 -16.69 -10.15
C PHE A 204 -20.97 -16.71 -11.46
N GLN A 205 -20.44 -16.32 -12.62
CA GLN A 205 -21.10 -16.26 -13.93
C GLN A 205 -21.53 -17.62 -14.49
N ASN A 206 -21.05 -18.74 -13.95
CA ASN A 206 -21.51 -20.07 -14.39
C ASN A 206 -22.69 -20.63 -13.58
N ASN A 207 -23.11 -20.00 -12.46
CA ASN A 207 -24.20 -20.56 -11.64
C ASN A 207 -25.59 -19.98 -11.93
N GLU A 208 -25.71 -18.81 -12.58
CA GLU A 208 -27.03 -18.31 -13.03
C GLU A 208 -27.45 -18.84 -14.42
N ILE A 209 -26.49 -19.27 -15.25
CA ILE A 209 -26.80 -19.86 -16.57
C ILE A 209 -27.25 -21.33 -16.43
N VAL A 210 -26.79 -22.05 -15.41
CA VAL A 210 -27.17 -23.47 -15.21
C VAL A 210 -28.57 -23.61 -14.57
N THR A 211 -29.04 -22.62 -13.80
CA THR A 211 -30.38 -22.69 -13.17
C THR A 211 -31.52 -22.25 -14.10
N ASN A 212 -31.24 -21.53 -15.19
CA ASN A 212 -32.24 -21.10 -16.18
C ASN A 212 -32.28 -21.96 -17.46
N GLY A 213 -31.42 -22.99 -17.56
CA GLY A 213 -31.33 -23.90 -18.72
C GLY A 213 -32.10 -25.22 -18.61
N VAL A 214 -32.84 -25.46 -17.53
CA VAL A 214 -33.60 -26.71 -17.34
C VAL A 214 -35.09 -26.42 -17.16
N LYS A 215 -35.72 -25.92 -18.22
CA LYS A 215 -37.14 -26.13 -18.51
C LYS A 215 -37.30 -26.31 -20.02
N GLY A 216 -36.90 -27.51 -20.47
CA GLY A 216 -37.45 -28.13 -21.69
C GLY A 216 -38.63 -29.01 -21.32
#